data_AF-A0A3A0DNJ5-F1
#
_entry.id   AF-A0A3A0DNJ5-F1
#
_cell.length_a   1.000
_cell.length_b   1.000
_cell.length_c   1.000
_cell.angle_alpha   90.00
_cell.angle_beta   90.00
_cell.angle_gamma   90.00
#
_symmetry.space_group_name_H-M   'P 1'
#
loop_
_entity.id
_entity.type
_entity.pdbx_description
1 polymer ?
#
loop_
_entity_poly.entity_id
_entity_poly.type
_entity_poly.pdbx_seq_one_letter_code
_entity_poly.pdbx_strand_id
1 'polypeptide(L)'
;QAFLDKPAPEAKPDVPMDRLGFGTYRDRPDAWEKVWTYRRIRGKGQPAPGDLCLQNWGYWAKLNEGGNDYPFGYLFKSKADAHAERGDWRGGIDLEVLAAAEQRALAWHWWFKQHAPAGIDPGQIVLDSRVLGTSHGLAMLPYIRDTRRSIGLDGYILPYSDLTGPAEQRTGARFADRIALGAYPADVHGLANCEIPPYVVAAHDTLPFYIPFRALTNQRLENFLVAGKTMAQSFLANSATRLHPIEWSTGTAAGVAAAYMSRTGKTAREAHQSIAELQTLVRQKTPIDWTFSGADPGS
;
A
#
# COMPACT_ATOMS: atom_id res chain seq x y z
N GLN A 1 9.38 -0.74 -32.67
CA GLN A 1 10.15 -1.72 -33.46
C GLN A 1 11.61 -1.84 -33.02
N ALA A 2 12.48 -0.83 -33.19
CA ALA A 2 13.93 -0.98 -32.97
C ALA A 2 14.42 -1.48 -31.58
N PHE A 3 13.63 -1.32 -30.51
CA PHE A 3 13.96 -1.85 -29.18
C PHE A 3 13.82 -3.38 -29.05
N LEU A 4 12.94 -3.99 -29.88
CA LEU A 4 12.66 -5.43 -29.84
C LEU A 4 13.71 -6.25 -30.58
N ASP A 5 14.47 -5.63 -31.49
CA ASP A 5 15.42 -6.34 -32.35
C ASP A 5 16.77 -6.59 -31.65
N LYS A 6 17.09 -5.79 -30.61
CA LYS A 6 18.28 -5.94 -29.74
C LYS A 6 18.00 -5.39 -28.33
N PRO A 7 17.41 -6.18 -27.42
CA PRO A 7 17.18 -5.71 -26.06
C PRO A 7 18.50 -5.41 -25.34
N ALA A 8 18.47 -4.41 -24.45
CA ALA A 8 19.61 -4.14 -23.58
C ALA A 8 19.92 -5.37 -22.70
N PRO A 9 21.19 -5.59 -22.31
CA PRO A 9 21.52 -6.67 -21.39
C PRO A 9 20.72 -6.55 -20.09
N GLU A 10 19.97 -7.59 -19.74
CA GLU A 10 19.19 -7.64 -18.50
C GLU A 10 20.05 -8.25 -17.38
N ALA A 11 20.02 -7.65 -16.19
CA ALA A 11 20.73 -8.19 -15.03
C ALA A 11 20.22 -9.60 -14.71
N LYS A 12 21.14 -10.55 -14.50
CA LYS A 12 20.80 -11.90 -14.07
C LYS A 12 20.71 -11.96 -12.54
N PRO A 13 19.68 -12.63 -11.99
CA PRO A 13 19.54 -12.81 -10.56
C PRO A 13 20.60 -13.77 -10.03
N ASP A 14 21.03 -13.55 -8.79
CA ASP A 14 21.88 -14.48 -8.03
C ASP A 14 21.09 -15.24 -6.96
N VAL A 15 19.81 -15.55 -7.26
CA VAL A 15 18.93 -16.29 -6.34
C VAL A 15 18.22 -17.44 -7.07
N PRO A 16 17.98 -18.57 -6.38
CA PRO A 16 17.24 -19.69 -6.94
C PRO A 16 15.82 -19.30 -7.39
N MET A 17 15.37 -19.89 -8.48
CA MET A 17 14.03 -19.68 -9.08
C MET A 17 13.06 -20.83 -8.81
N ASP A 18 13.44 -21.81 -8.00
CA ASP A 18 12.66 -23.02 -7.65
C ASP A 18 11.40 -22.71 -6.82
N ARG A 19 11.39 -21.57 -6.11
CA ARG A 19 10.24 -21.08 -5.32
C ARG A 19 9.47 -19.97 -6.03
N LEU A 20 9.62 -19.87 -7.35
CA LEU A 20 8.82 -19.02 -8.22
C LEU A 20 7.79 -19.89 -8.94
N GLY A 21 6.63 -19.32 -9.21
CA GLY A 21 5.49 -20.08 -9.70
C GLY A 21 4.27 -19.21 -9.88
N PHE A 22 3.19 -19.78 -10.41
CA PHE A 22 1.94 -19.04 -10.63
C PHE A 22 1.09 -18.90 -9.35
N GLY A 23 1.55 -19.41 -8.20
CA GLY A 23 0.85 -19.28 -6.92
C GLY A 23 -0.57 -19.84 -7.02
N THR A 24 -1.58 -19.06 -6.63
CA THR A 24 -3.00 -19.45 -6.71
C THR A 24 -3.49 -19.77 -8.13
N TYR A 25 -2.73 -19.42 -9.17
CA TYR A 25 -3.09 -19.67 -10.56
C TYR A 25 -2.45 -20.96 -11.13
N ARG A 26 -1.64 -21.70 -10.35
CA ARG A 26 -0.84 -22.83 -10.86
C ARG A 26 -1.61 -23.92 -11.60
N ASP A 27 -2.86 -24.17 -11.21
CA ASP A 27 -3.69 -25.22 -11.82
C ASP A 27 -4.50 -24.71 -13.02
N ARG A 28 -4.30 -23.44 -13.42
CA ARG A 28 -5.03 -22.84 -14.52
C ARG A 28 -4.27 -22.99 -15.84
N PRO A 29 -4.94 -23.37 -16.94
CA PRO A 29 -4.31 -23.44 -18.25
C PRO A 29 -3.89 -22.07 -18.79
N ASP A 30 -4.52 -20.99 -18.31
CA ASP A 30 -4.28 -19.60 -18.69
C ASP A 30 -3.42 -18.84 -17.65
N ALA A 31 -2.70 -19.53 -16.76
CA ALA A 31 -1.99 -18.92 -15.64
C ALA A 31 -1.04 -17.79 -16.06
N TRP A 32 -0.20 -18.03 -17.07
CA TRP A 32 0.75 -17.05 -17.58
C TRP A 32 0.05 -15.77 -18.08
N GLU A 33 -1.01 -15.93 -18.88
CA GLU A 33 -1.83 -14.82 -19.36
C GLU A 33 -2.50 -14.07 -18.21
N LYS A 34 -3.08 -14.79 -17.24
CA LYS A 34 -3.73 -14.18 -16.09
C LYS A 34 -2.76 -13.32 -15.29
N VAL A 35 -1.55 -13.83 -15.05
CA VAL A 35 -0.53 -13.07 -14.36
C VAL A 35 -0.13 -11.84 -15.17
N TRP A 36 0.15 -11.96 -16.47
CA TRP A 36 0.46 -10.82 -17.35
C TRP A 36 -0.62 -9.72 -17.31
N THR A 37 -1.87 -10.14 -17.46
CA THR A 37 -3.02 -9.24 -17.59
C THR A 37 -3.44 -8.60 -16.28
N TYR A 38 -3.15 -9.24 -15.13
CA TYR A 38 -3.56 -8.78 -13.80
C TYR A 38 -3.09 -7.36 -13.47
N ARG A 39 -1.88 -6.97 -13.91
CA ARG A 39 -1.31 -5.62 -13.71
C ARG A 39 -0.87 -4.97 -15.00
N ARG A 40 -1.60 -5.22 -16.07
CA ARG A 40 -1.38 -4.58 -17.36
C ARG A 40 -1.66 -3.08 -17.26
N ILE A 41 -0.67 -2.29 -17.67
CA ILE A 41 -0.75 -0.83 -17.80
C ILE A 41 -1.14 -0.44 -19.23
N ARG A 42 -0.64 -1.17 -20.23
CA ARG A 42 -0.91 -0.94 -21.65
C ARG A 42 -1.13 -2.26 -22.38
N GLY A 43 -2.12 -2.30 -23.27
CA GLY A 43 -2.48 -3.49 -24.05
C GLY A 43 -3.96 -3.84 -23.93
N LYS A 44 -4.45 -4.76 -24.78
CA LYS A 44 -5.84 -5.24 -24.77
C LYS A 44 -5.88 -6.71 -25.21
N GLY A 45 -6.82 -7.48 -24.66
CA GLY A 45 -6.99 -8.89 -25.02
C GLY A 45 -5.80 -9.77 -24.61
N GLN A 46 -5.45 -10.72 -25.48
CA GLN A 46 -4.33 -11.62 -25.28
C GLN A 46 -2.98 -10.87 -25.21
N PRO A 47 -2.01 -11.32 -24.40
CA PRO A 47 -0.68 -10.73 -24.35
C PRO A 47 -0.02 -10.69 -25.73
N ALA A 48 0.48 -9.51 -26.12
CA ALA A 48 1.06 -9.29 -27.43
C ALA A 48 2.24 -8.30 -27.37
N PRO A 49 3.14 -8.31 -28.37
CA PRO A 49 4.20 -7.32 -28.46
C PRO A 49 3.67 -5.87 -28.39
N GLY A 50 4.28 -5.06 -27.53
CA GLY A 50 3.87 -3.68 -27.27
C GLY A 50 3.05 -3.50 -25.98
N ASP A 51 2.56 -4.59 -25.39
CA ASP A 51 1.99 -4.58 -24.05
C ASP A 51 3.00 -4.09 -23.00
N LEU A 52 2.47 -3.58 -21.89
CA LEU A 52 3.23 -3.18 -20.71
C LEU A 52 2.49 -3.67 -19.47
N CYS A 53 3.16 -4.39 -18.59
CA CYS A 53 2.65 -4.76 -17.27
C CYS A 53 3.64 -4.37 -16.17
N LEU A 54 3.13 -4.08 -14.98
CA LEU A 54 3.95 -3.84 -13.79
C LEU A 54 3.66 -4.92 -12.75
N GLN A 55 4.55 -5.91 -12.72
CA GLN A 55 4.38 -7.07 -11.86
C GLN A 55 5.00 -6.85 -10.49
N ASN A 56 4.24 -7.16 -9.45
CA ASN A 56 4.78 -7.49 -8.14
C ASN A 56 4.58 -8.99 -7.95
N TRP A 57 5.67 -9.75 -8.00
CA TRP A 57 5.58 -11.18 -7.79
C TRP A 57 6.68 -11.64 -6.87
N GLY A 58 6.26 -12.20 -5.75
CA GLY A 58 7.11 -12.57 -4.64
C GLY A 58 6.78 -13.99 -4.21
N TYR A 59 6.06 -14.12 -3.10
CA TYR A 59 5.89 -15.38 -2.40
C TYR A 59 4.54 -15.45 -1.67
N TRP A 60 3.97 -16.66 -1.59
CA TRP A 60 2.78 -16.96 -0.85
C TRP A 60 3.04 -18.13 0.09
N ALA A 61 2.96 -17.87 1.38
CA ALA A 61 3.33 -18.83 2.42
C ALA A 61 2.56 -20.15 2.33
N LYS A 62 1.29 -20.13 1.88
CA LYS A 62 0.47 -21.35 1.79
C LYS A 62 0.93 -22.32 0.70
N LEU A 63 1.49 -21.81 -0.41
CA LEU A 63 1.91 -22.64 -1.54
C LEU A 63 3.43 -22.76 -1.68
N ASN A 64 4.19 -22.04 -0.84
CA ASN A 64 5.64 -21.96 -0.88
C ASN A 64 6.20 -21.50 -2.25
N GLU A 65 5.37 -20.87 -3.08
CA GLU A 65 5.76 -20.28 -4.36
C GLU A 65 4.78 -19.15 -4.76
N GLY A 66 5.24 -18.27 -5.65
CA GLY A 66 4.41 -17.28 -6.36
C GLY A 66 3.66 -16.30 -5.44
N GLY A 67 2.78 -15.44 -5.95
CA GLY A 67 2.02 -14.49 -5.14
C GLY A 67 2.62 -13.08 -5.09
N ASN A 68 2.04 -12.19 -4.29
CA ASN A 68 2.20 -10.73 -4.49
C ASN A 68 3.22 -10.05 -3.57
N ASP A 69 3.82 -10.79 -2.62
CA ASP A 69 4.48 -10.20 -1.45
C ASP A 69 5.92 -10.68 -1.27
N TYR A 70 6.77 -9.84 -0.70
CA TYR A 70 8.12 -10.20 -0.25
C TYR A 70 8.13 -10.36 1.28
N PRO A 71 8.11 -11.58 1.82
CA PRO A 71 7.98 -11.81 3.26
C PRO A 71 9.31 -12.07 3.98
N PHE A 72 10.45 -11.99 3.27
CA PHE A 72 11.74 -12.47 3.80
C PHE A 72 12.51 -11.42 4.62
N GLY A 73 12.03 -10.18 4.66
CA GLY A 73 12.65 -9.12 5.44
C GLY A 73 11.76 -7.87 5.54
N TYR A 74 11.91 -7.14 6.64
CA TYR A 74 11.28 -5.83 6.82
C TYR A 74 12.23 -4.74 6.32
N LEU A 75 11.73 -3.83 5.47
CA LEU A 75 12.59 -2.86 4.79
C LEU A 75 13.20 -1.80 5.71
N PHE A 76 12.55 -1.49 6.84
CA PHE A 76 13.03 -0.45 7.74
C PHE A 76 13.84 -1.04 8.89
N LYS A 77 14.94 -0.35 9.23
CA LYS A 77 15.73 -0.67 10.41
C LYS A 77 14.91 -0.58 11.69
N SER A 78 15.31 -1.36 12.69
CA SER A 78 14.72 -1.29 14.03
C SER A 78 14.86 0.13 14.60
N LYS A 79 14.05 0.47 15.61
CA LYS A 79 14.18 1.78 16.29
C LYS A 79 15.56 1.97 16.91
N ALA A 80 16.18 0.89 17.41
CA ALA A 80 17.51 0.93 18.00
C ALA A 80 18.58 1.21 16.95
N ASP A 81 18.56 0.49 15.83
CA ASP A 81 19.54 0.66 14.75
C ASP A 81 19.40 2.03 14.08
N ALA A 82 18.16 2.47 13.82
CA ALA A 82 17.92 3.82 13.31
C ALA A 82 18.34 4.91 14.31
N HIS A 83 18.31 4.63 15.61
CA HIS A 83 18.82 5.55 16.64
C HIS A 83 20.36 5.58 16.67
N ALA A 84 21.02 4.45 16.45
CA ALA A 84 22.48 4.38 16.41
C ALA A 84 23.06 5.24 15.27
N GLU A 85 22.32 5.39 14.16
CA GLU A 85 22.71 6.18 12.99
C GLU A 85 22.37 7.68 13.10
N ARG A 86 21.94 8.20 14.25
CA ARG A 86 21.53 9.60 14.39
C ARG A 86 22.60 10.63 14.01
N GLY A 87 23.88 10.31 14.24
CA GLY A 87 25.00 11.19 13.91
C GLY A 87 25.36 11.22 12.41
N ASP A 88 24.96 10.20 11.66
CA ASP A 88 25.17 10.04 10.21
C ASP A 88 23.97 9.27 9.63
N TRP A 89 22.82 9.93 9.50
CA TRP A 89 21.59 9.24 9.14
C TRP A 89 21.62 8.80 7.67
N ARG A 90 21.66 7.49 7.45
CA ARG A 90 21.69 6.86 6.11
C ARG A 90 20.33 6.40 5.58
N GLY A 91 19.25 7.10 5.93
CA GLY A 91 17.89 6.80 5.45
C GLY A 91 17.10 5.74 6.22
N GLY A 92 17.72 4.99 7.14
CA GLY A 92 17.00 4.06 8.04
C GLY A 92 16.36 2.85 7.32
N ILE A 93 16.88 2.52 6.14
CA ILE A 93 16.49 1.37 5.32
C ILE A 93 17.52 0.26 5.51
N ASP A 94 17.05 -0.97 5.60
CA ASP A 94 17.89 -2.17 5.54
C ASP A 94 18.27 -2.45 4.07
N LEU A 95 19.54 -2.21 3.74
CA LEU A 95 20.04 -2.36 2.37
C LEU A 95 20.17 -3.82 1.95
N GLU A 96 20.37 -4.75 2.90
CA GLU A 96 20.44 -6.18 2.59
C GLU A 96 19.07 -6.70 2.18
N VAL A 97 18.03 -6.29 2.92
CA VAL A 97 16.63 -6.60 2.57
C VAL A 97 16.24 -5.99 1.23
N LEU A 98 16.62 -4.73 0.97
CA LEU A 98 16.33 -4.08 -0.31
C LEU A 98 17.01 -4.80 -1.48
N ALA A 99 18.31 -5.13 -1.35
CA ALA A 99 19.05 -5.87 -2.37
C ALA A 99 18.45 -7.27 -2.60
N ALA A 100 18.05 -7.98 -1.54
CA ALA A 100 17.41 -9.28 -1.68
C ALA A 100 16.02 -9.20 -2.34
N ALA A 101 15.25 -8.13 -2.09
CA ALA A 101 14.00 -7.88 -2.80
C ALA A 101 14.21 -7.56 -4.28
N GLU A 102 15.26 -6.81 -4.63
CA GLU A 102 15.68 -6.55 -6.00
C GLU A 102 16.04 -7.84 -6.73
N GLN A 103 16.89 -8.68 -6.13
CA GLN A 103 17.26 -9.99 -6.68
C GLN A 103 16.04 -10.87 -6.93
N ARG A 104 15.05 -10.86 -6.03
CA ARG A 104 13.81 -11.62 -6.22
C ARG A 104 12.96 -11.07 -7.38
N ALA A 105 12.91 -9.76 -7.56
CA ALA A 105 12.19 -9.15 -8.68
C ALA A 105 12.83 -9.53 -10.04
N LEU A 106 14.17 -9.52 -10.11
CA LEU A 106 14.91 -10.01 -11.28
C LEU A 106 14.66 -11.50 -11.51
N ALA A 107 14.70 -12.31 -10.46
CA ALA A 107 14.44 -13.74 -10.54
C ALA A 107 13.04 -14.03 -11.08
N TRP A 108 12.04 -13.29 -10.61
CA TRP A 108 10.69 -13.38 -11.15
C TRP A 108 10.64 -13.07 -12.65
N HIS A 109 11.25 -11.97 -13.10
CA HIS A 109 11.31 -11.62 -14.52
C HIS A 109 11.86 -12.75 -15.37
N TRP A 110 13.02 -13.30 -14.98
CA TRP A 110 13.65 -14.40 -15.71
C TRP A 110 12.84 -15.68 -15.68
N TRP A 111 12.27 -16.05 -14.53
CA TRP A 111 11.40 -17.22 -14.43
C TRP A 111 10.17 -17.06 -15.34
N PHE A 112 9.48 -15.93 -15.28
CA PHE A 112 8.28 -15.67 -16.05
C PHE A 112 8.54 -15.67 -17.57
N LYS A 113 9.70 -15.13 -17.97
CA LYS A 113 10.22 -15.17 -19.35
C LYS A 113 10.48 -16.60 -19.82
N GLN A 114 11.10 -17.44 -18.99
CA GLN A 114 11.39 -18.85 -19.32
C GLN A 114 10.15 -19.74 -19.40
N HIS A 115 9.05 -19.32 -18.77
CA HIS A 115 7.78 -20.05 -18.75
C HIS A 115 6.72 -19.45 -19.70
N ALA A 116 7.15 -18.69 -20.72
CA ALA A 116 6.25 -18.16 -21.73
C ALA A 116 5.53 -19.30 -22.50
N PRO A 117 4.22 -19.17 -22.76
CA PRO A 117 3.47 -20.17 -23.50
C PRO A 117 3.89 -20.19 -24.98
N ALA A 118 3.54 -21.29 -25.68
CA ALA A 118 3.76 -21.39 -27.11
C ALA A 118 3.14 -20.22 -27.88
N GLY A 119 3.89 -19.64 -28.82
CA GLY A 119 3.49 -18.46 -29.59
C GLY A 119 3.93 -17.13 -29.00
N ILE A 120 4.45 -17.10 -27.76
CA ILE A 120 5.15 -15.94 -27.20
C ILE A 120 6.64 -16.22 -27.20
N ASP A 121 7.40 -15.43 -27.95
CA ASP A 121 8.86 -15.51 -27.93
C ASP A 121 9.38 -14.94 -26.60
N PRO A 122 10.08 -15.73 -25.76
CA PRO A 122 10.70 -15.24 -24.53
C PRO A 122 11.59 -14.01 -24.75
N GLY A 123 12.25 -13.91 -25.92
CA GLY A 123 13.09 -12.76 -26.29
C GLY A 123 12.35 -11.43 -26.33
N GLN A 124 11.02 -11.45 -26.48
CA GLN A 124 10.16 -10.26 -26.52
C GLN A 124 9.72 -9.78 -25.13
N ILE A 125 9.95 -10.58 -24.08
CA ILE A 125 9.66 -10.23 -22.69
C ILE A 125 10.91 -9.56 -22.11
N VAL A 126 10.82 -8.26 -21.86
CA VAL A 126 11.98 -7.43 -21.49
C VAL A 126 11.62 -6.41 -20.41
N LEU A 127 12.59 -6.06 -19.56
CA LEU A 127 12.47 -4.94 -18.63
C LEU A 127 12.61 -3.60 -19.38
N ASP A 128 11.65 -2.69 -19.21
CA ASP A 128 11.66 -1.36 -19.86
C ASP A 128 12.13 -0.27 -18.90
N SER A 129 13.43 0.04 -18.96
CA SER A 129 14.07 1.10 -18.18
C SER A 129 13.49 2.50 -18.42
N ARG A 130 12.90 2.76 -19.59
CA ARG A 130 12.39 4.08 -19.96
C ARG A 130 11.09 4.42 -19.24
N VAL A 131 10.27 3.41 -18.96
CA VAL A 131 8.96 3.58 -18.31
C VAL A 131 9.14 3.94 -16.84
N LEU A 132 10.06 3.27 -16.16
CA LEU A 132 10.25 3.44 -14.71
C LEU A 132 11.36 4.43 -14.35
N GLY A 133 12.15 4.89 -15.34
CA GLY A 133 13.26 5.82 -15.12
C GLY A 133 14.43 5.20 -14.36
N THR A 134 14.54 3.87 -14.33
CA THR A 134 15.61 3.12 -13.67
C THR A 134 16.48 2.41 -14.70
N SER A 135 17.80 2.38 -14.51
CA SER A 135 18.72 1.72 -15.45
C SER A 135 18.47 0.21 -15.60
N HIS A 136 17.93 -0.42 -14.55
CA HIS A 136 17.65 -1.85 -14.47
C HIS A 136 16.20 -2.22 -14.84
N GLY A 137 15.32 -1.24 -15.09
CA GLY A 137 13.92 -1.49 -15.50
C GLY A 137 13.01 -2.09 -14.43
N LEU A 138 13.41 -2.06 -13.15
CA LEU A 138 12.53 -2.36 -12.01
C LEU A 138 11.94 -1.07 -11.46
N ALA A 139 10.93 -1.18 -10.58
CA ALA A 139 10.37 -0.03 -9.87
C ALA A 139 11.44 0.69 -9.04
N MET A 140 11.34 2.02 -8.91
CA MET A 140 12.29 2.84 -8.15
C MET A 140 12.39 2.41 -6.67
N LEU A 141 11.28 1.97 -6.09
CA LEU A 141 11.20 1.46 -4.71
C LEU A 141 10.13 0.36 -4.63
N PRO A 142 10.26 -0.58 -3.67
CA PRO A 142 9.19 -1.53 -3.38
C PRO A 142 7.95 -0.80 -2.86
N TYR A 143 6.76 -1.37 -3.13
CA TYR A 143 5.53 -0.91 -2.50
C TYR A 143 5.48 -1.34 -1.03
N ILE A 144 5.37 -0.37 -0.13
CA ILE A 144 5.40 -0.59 1.31
C ILE A 144 3.98 -0.48 1.88
N ARG A 145 3.53 -1.51 2.59
CA ARG A 145 2.18 -1.57 3.22
C ARG A 145 2.13 -1.10 4.67
N ASP A 146 3.28 -1.07 5.34
CA ASP A 146 3.39 -0.64 6.73
C ASP A 146 4.64 0.20 6.96
N THR A 147 4.51 1.27 7.74
CA THR A 147 5.56 2.24 8.02
C THR A 147 5.37 2.85 9.42
N ARG A 148 6.26 3.76 9.79
CA ARG A 148 6.15 4.53 11.03
C ARG A 148 4.88 5.39 11.00
N ARG A 149 4.16 5.39 12.12
CA ARG A 149 2.92 6.12 12.31
C ARG A 149 3.09 7.27 13.28
N SER A 150 2.33 8.32 13.04
CA SER A 150 2.22 9.44 13.97
C SER A 150 1.47 9.03 15.24
N ILE A 151 1.55 9.91 16.24
CA ILE A 151 0.64 9.95 17.38
C ILE A 151 -0.14 11.26 17.23
N GLY A 152 -1.46 11.18 17.12
CA GLY A 152 -2.32 12.33 16.87
C GLY A 152 -2.41 13.28 18.07
N LEU A 153 -3.10 14.40 17.90
CA LEU A 153 -3.42 15.33 19.00
C LEU A 153 -3.91 14.56 20.23
N ASP A 154 -3.44 14.99 21.39
CA ASP A 154 -3.81 14.45 22.71
C ASP A 154 -3.54 12.93 22.84
N GLY A 155 -2.52 12.43 22.14
CA GLY A 155 -2.13 11.03 22.20
C GLY A 155 -2.99 10.11 21.34
N TYR A 156 -3.84 10.65 20.46
CA TYR A 156 -4.80 9.85 19.72
C TYR A 156 -4.15 8.82 18.79
N ILE A 157 -4.73 7.62 18.79
CA ILE A 157 -4.43 6.52 17.88
C ILE A 157 -5.78 5.91 17.48
N LEU A 158 -6.10 5.85 16.19
CA LEU A 158 -7.30 5.17 15.68
C LEU A 158 -7.23 3.67 15.99
N PRO A 159 -8.06 3.14 16.90
CA PRO A 159 -8.08 1.73 17.23
C PRO A 159 -8.89 0.95 16.19
N TYR A 160 -8.56 -0.33 15.99
CA TYR A 160 -9.33 -1.20 15.09
C TYR A 160 -10.79 -1.40 15.54
N SER A 161 -11.04 -1.37 16.85
CA SER A 161 -12.39 -1.48 17.43
C SER A 161 -13.35 -0.41 16.92
N ASP A 162 -12.84 0.75 16.48
CA ASP A 162 -13.65 1.82 15.92
C ASP A 162 -14.04 1.58 14.45
N LEU A 163 -13.45 0.57 13.79
CA LEU A 163 -13.73 0.23 12.39
C LEU A 163 -14.66 -0.99 12.24
N THR A 164 -14.99 -1.65 13.34
CA THR A 164 -15.74 -2.91 13.37
C THR A 164 -16.95 -2.79 14.29
N GLY A 165 -17.82 -3.79 14.23
CA GLY A 165 -19.07 -3.82 14.97
C GLY A 165 -20.08 -4.77 14.31
N PRO A 166 -21.24 -4.96 14.94
CA PRO A 166 -22.33 -5.74 14.36
C PRO A 166 -22.86 -5.07 13.08
N ALA A 167 -23.31 -5.85 12.09
CA ALA A 167 -23.71 -5.33 10.77
C ALA A 167 -24.86 -4.32 10.86
N GLU A 168 -25.73 -4.45 11.86
CA GLU A 168 -26.84 -3.57 12.19
C GLU A 168 -26.39 -2.12 12.50
N GLN A 169 -25.14 -1.94 12.95
CA GLN A 169 -24.55 -0.63 13.22
C GLN A 169 -24.31 0.18 11.93
N ARG A 170 -24.27 -0.48 10.76
CA ARG A 170 -24.02 0.07 9.41
C ARG A 170 -22.65 0.72 9.18
N THR A 171 -22.09 1.39 10.19
CA THR A 171 -20.77 2.01 10.15
C THR A 171 -19.97 1.74 11.41
N GLY A 172 -18.65 1.88 11.33
CA GLY A 172 -17.80 2.02 12.51
C GLY A 172 -18.13 3.28 13.34
N ALA A 173 -17.31 3.56 14.35
CA ALA A 173 -17.47 4.71 15.22
C ALA A 173 -17.50 6.02 14.42
N ARG A 174 -18.53 6.85 14.67
CA ARG A 174 -18.66 8.15 14.04
C ARG A 174 -18.00 9.21 14.90
N PHE A 175 -17.03 9.92 14.32
CA PHE A 175 -16.30 10.98 15.03
C PHE A 175 -16.86 12.37 14.71
N ALA A 176 -16.92 13.23 15.73
CA ALA A 176 -17.31 14.64 15.56
C ALA A 176 -16.38 15.37 14.58
N ASP A 177 -15.10 15.01 14.59
CA ASP A 177 -14.04 15.54 13.76
C ASP A 177 -13.68 14.67 12.55
N ARG A 178 -14.59 13.80 12.09
CA ARG A 178 -14.40 13.00 10.86
C ARG A 178 -14.08 13.89 9.66
N ILE A 179 -13.14 13.44 8.84
CA ILE A 179 -12.68 14.20 7.68
C ILE A 179 -12.40 13.32 6.47
N ALA A 180 -12.42 12.00 6.64
CA ALA A 180 -12.22 11.03 5.58
C ALA A 180 -13.00 9.74 5.90
N LEU A 181 -13.12 8.87 4.89
CA LEU A 181 -13.88 7.61 4.95
C LEU A 181 -13.03 6.44 4.49
N GLY A 182 -13.45 5.24 4.87
CA GLY A 182 -12.92 4.01 4.28
C GLY A 182 -13.81 2.80 4.49
N ALA A 183 -13.68 1.83 3.59
CA ALA A 183 -14.40 0.56 3.66
C ALA A 183 -13.53 -0.51 3.01
N TYR A 184 -12.86 -1.30 3.84
CA TYR A 184 -11.98 -2.37 3.37
C TYR A 184 -11.70 -3.33 4.53
N PRO A 185 -11.82 -4.65 4.33
CA PRO A 185 -11.50 -5.63 5.37
C PRO A 185 -10.05 -5.48 5.84
N ALA A 186 -9.80 -5.85 7.09
CA ALA A 186 -8.45 -5.88 7.63
C ALA A 186 -7.64 -6.98 6.91
N ASP A 187 -6.60 -6.57 6.20
CA ASP A 187 -5.75 -7.47 5.40
C ASP A 187 -4.29 -7.40 5.88
N VAL A 188 -3.85 -8.41 6.61
CA VAL A 188 -2.51 -8.48 7.19
C VAL A 188 -1.64 -9.49 6.45
N HIS A 189 -0.45 -9.04 6.05
CA HIS A 189 0.56 -9.87 5.40
C HIS A 189 1.77 -10.01 6.32
N GLY A 190 2.05 -11.24 6.75
CA GLY A 190 3.16 -11.54 7.64
C GLY A 190 4.50 -11.69 6.92
N LEU A 191 5.57 -11.49 7.69
CA LEU A 191 6.91 -11.91 7.30
C LEU A 191 7.06 -13.41 7.62
N ALA A 192 7.77 -14.15 6.78
CA ALA A 192 7.91 -15.60 6.89
C ALA A 192 8.57 -16.02 8.21
N ASN A 193 9.47 -15.18 8.73
CA ASN A 193 10.25 -15.43 9.94
C ASN A 193 9.80 -14.58 11.14
N CYS A 194 8.55 -14.07 11.12
CA CYS A 194 7.99 -13.28 12.20
C CYS A 194 6.68 -13.91 12.67
N GLU A 195 6.65 -14.39 13.92
CA GLU A 195 5.43 -14.89 14.52
C GLU A 195 4.48 -13.73 14.79
N ILE A 196 3.34 -13.72 14.11
CA ILE A 196 2.28 -12.74 14.31
C ILE A 196 1.20 -13.38 15.17
N PRO A 197 0.74 -12.72 16.26
CA PRO A 197 -0.31 -13.26 17.10
C PRO A 197 -1.56 -13.64 16.28
N PRO A 198 -2.20 -14.80 16.54
CA PRO A 198 -3.33 -15.27 15.73
C PRO A 198 -4.47 -14.27 15.57
N TYR A 199 -4.75 -13.48 16.61
CA TYR A 199 -5.80 -12.45 16.57
C TYR A 199 -5.50 -11.32 15.58
N VAL A 200 -4.26 -11.16 15.12
CA VAL A 200 -3.87 -10.12 14.14
C VAL A 200 -4.06 -10.61 12.70
N VAL A 201 -3.97 -11.92 12.46
CA VAL A 201 -4.10 -12.54 11.12
C VAL A 201 -5.48 -13.17 10.87
N ALA A 202 -6.37 -13.17 11.87
CA ALA A 202 -7.77 -13.53 11.64
C ALA A 202 -8.39 -12.58 10.60
N ALA A 203 -9.24 -13.11 9.71
CA ALA A 203 -9.99 -12.26 8.80
C ALA A 203 -10.90 -11.36 9.64
N HIS A 204 -10.67 -10.06 9.63
CA HIS A 204 -11.54 -9.13 10.35
C HIS A 204 -12.33 -8.29 9.36
N ASP A 205 -13.63 -8.53 9.36
CA ASP A 205 -14.55 -7.66 8.66
C ASP A 205 -14.59 -6.30 9.36
N THR A 206 -14.56 -5.26 8.54
CA THR A 206 -14.81 -3.89 8.96
C THR A 206 -16.19 -3.47 8.49
N LEU A 207 -16.81 -2.57 9.23
CA LEU A 207 -17.91 -1.77 8.69
C LEU A 207 -17.33 -0.62 7.86
N PRO A 208 -18.10 0.01 6.96
CA PRO A 208 -17.76 1.34 6.46
C PRO A 208 -17.41 2.27 7.63
N PHE A 209 -16.23 2.88 7.63
CA PHE A 209 -15.67 3.59 8.78
C PHE A 209 -15.30 5.04 8.44
N TYR A 210 -15.03 5.80 9.49
CA TYR A 210 -14.65 7.21 9.46
C TYR A 210 -13.22 7.38 9.93
N ILE A 211 -12.53 8.40 9.43
CA ILE A 211 -11.19 8.78 9.89
C ILE A 211 -11.26 10.21 10.43
N PRO A 212 -10.93 10.43 11.72
CA PRO A 212 -10.99 11.75 12.33
C PRO A 212 -9.78 12.61 11.96
N PHE A 213 -9.96 13.92 11.92
CA PHE A 213 -8.89 14.87 11.64
C PHE A 213 -7.72 14.71 12.61
N ARG A 214 -7.98 14.46 13.91
CA ARG A 214 -6.89 14.20 14.88
C ARG A 214 -6.02 13.00 14.52
N ALA A 215 -6.51 12.02 13.74
CA ALA A 215 -5.66 10.93 13.23
C ALA A 215 -4.60 11.43 12.24
N LEU A 216 -4.89 12.51 11.51
CA LEU A 216 -4.02 13.08 10.50
C LEU A 216 -2.97 14.06 11.08
N THR A 217 -2.87 14.17 12.40
CA THR A 217 -2.03 15.18 13.08
C THR A 217 -0.82 14.55 13.78
N ASN A 218 0.01 15.40 14.38
CA ASN A 218 1.08 14.98 15.28
C ASN A 218 1.00 15.74 16.62
N GLN A 219 1.11 15.03 17.75
CA GLN A 219 1.04 15.63 19.08
C GLN A 219 2.15 16.64 19.41
N ARG A 220 3.30 16.60 18.71
CA ARG A 220 4.46 17.47 19.00
C ARG A 220 4.69 18.55 17.94
N LEU A 221 4.10 18.40 16.76
CA LEU A 221 4.34 19.28 15.62
C LEU A 221 3.02 19.93 15.21
N GLU A 222 2.90 21.22 15.48
CA GLU A 222 1.64 21.95 15.35
C GLU A 222 1.29 22.32 13.90
N ASN A 223 2.25 22.26 12.98
CA ASN A 223 2.08 22.59 11.56
C ASN A 223 2.37 21.38 10.64
N PHE A 224 2.22 20.16 11.16
CA PHE A 224 2.54 18.93 10.44
C PHE A 224 1.35 17.98 10.38
N LEU A 225 0.98 17.57 9.17
CA LEU A 225 -0.07 16.59 8.92
C LEU A 225 0.51 15.33 8.27
N VAL A 226 -0.11 14.20 8.58
CA VAL A 226 0.19 12.87 8.06
C VAL A 226 -1.07 12.25 7.46
N ALA A 227 -0.94 11.41 6.44
CA ALA A 227 -2.06 10.75 5.78
C ALA A 227 -1.72 9.31 5.38
N GLY A 228 -2.75 8.54 5.02
CA GLY A 228 -2.62 7.13 4.61
C GLY A 228 -1.91 6.29 5.67
N LYS A 229 -0.98 5.42 5.25
CA LYS A 229 -0.24 4.50 6.13
C LYS A 229 0.47 5.15 7.34
N THR A 230 0.78 6.45 7.26
CA THR A 230 1.55 7.18 8.28
C THR A 230 0.70 7.84 9.37
N MET A 231 -0.62 7.88 9.20
CA MET A 231 -1.51 8.54 10.15
C MET A 231 -1.54 7.84 11.51
N ALA A 232 -2.09 8.51 12.52
CA ALA A 232 -2.14 8.01 13.88
C ALA A 232 -3.20 6.90 14.03
N GLN A 233 -2.74 5.65 13.92
CA GLN A 233 -3.58 4.47 13.92
C GLN A 233 -2.86 3.24 14.48
N SER A 234 -3.64 2.29 14.99
CA SER A 234 -3.12 1.00 15.42
C SER A 234 -2.63 0.18 14.22
N PHE A 235 -1.80 -0.84 14.47
CA PHE A 235 -1.33 -1.76 13.42
C PHE A 235 -2.51 -2.40 12.67
N LEU A 236 -3.51 -2.89 13.41
CA LEU A 236 -4.65 -3.56 12.83
C LEU A 236 -5.56 -2.57 12.07
N ALA A 237 -5.79 -1.37 12.59
CA ALA A 237 -6.50 -0.31 11.83
C ALA A 237 -5.78 0.01 10.49
N ASN A 238 -4.45 0.10 10.48
CA ASN A 238 -3.68 0.31 9.25
C ASN A 238 -3.97 -0.75 8.17
N SER A 239 -4.18 -2.01 8.57
CA SER A 239 -4.48 -3.08 7.60
C SER A 239 -5.80 -2.90 6.85
N ALA A 240 -6.75 -2.14 7.41
CA ALA A 240 -8.01 -1.75 6.78
C ALA A 240 -7.91 -0.38 6.07
N THR A 241 -7.14 0.57 6.60
CA THR A 241 -7.10 1.94 6.08
C THR A 241 -6.05 2.18 4.98
N ARG A 242 -5.11 1.26 4.76
CA ARG A 242 -3.98 1.43 3.83
C ARG A 242 -4.32 1.28 2.34
N LEU A 243 -5.56 0.93 1.99
CA LEU A 243 -5.96 0.75 0.59
C LEU A 243 -6.09 2.10 -0.11
N HIS A 244 -5.75 2.15 -1.41
CA HIS A 244 -5.71 3.35 -2.24
C HIS A 244 -6.93 4.30 -2.09
N PRO A 245 -8.20 3.84 -2.04
CA PRO A 245 -9.34 4.76 -1.88
C PRO A 245 -9.31 5.52 -0.54
N ILE A 246 -8.89 4.86 0.53
CA ILE A 246 -8.79 5.45 1.87
C ILE A 246 -7.57 6.37 1.94
N GLU A 247 -6.46 6.00 1.32
CA GLU A 247 -5.30 6.89 1.17
C GLU A 247 -5.66 8.15 0.38
N TRP A 248 -6.48 8.02 -0.67
CA TRP A 248 -6.97 9.15 -1.43
C TRP A 248 -7.89 10.05 -0.60
N SER A 249 -8.79 9.46 0.17
CA SER A 249 -9.71 10.19 1.05
C SER A 249 -8.95 10.99 2.11
N THR A 250 -8.03 10.34 2.83
CA THR A 250 -7.19 10.98 3.86
C THR A 250 -6.22 11.99 3.27
N GLY A 251 -5.60 11.69 2.12
CA GLY A 251 -4.69 12.61 1.43
C GLY A 251 -5.39 13.88 0.92
N THR A 252 -6.60 13.73 0.36
CA THR A 252 -7.42 14.88 -0.06
C THR A 252 -7.80 15.75 1.14
N ALA A 253 -8.27 15.13 2.23
CA ALA A 253 -8.61 15.82 3.45
C ALA A 253 -7.40 16.55 4.07
N ALA A 254 -6.25 15.88 4.15
CA ALA A 254 -5.01 16.47 4.66
C ALA A 254 -4.53 17.64 3.80
N GLY A 255 -4.63 17.55 2.47
CA GLY A 255 -4.28 18.66 1.57
C GLY A 255 -5.17 19.89 1.76
N VAL A 256 -6.48 19.69 1.89
CA VAL A 256 -7.42 20.79 2.21
C VAL A 256 -7.12 21.38 3.59
N ALA A 257 -6.86 20.55 4.59
CA ALA A 257 -6.51 21.00 5.93
C ALA A 257 -5.20 21.80 5.95
N ALA A 258 -4.16 21.34 5.25
CA ALA A 258 -2.90 22.04 5.12
C ALA A 258 -3.08 23.42 4.46
N ALA A 259 -3.88 23.50 3.39
CA ALA A 259 -4.19 24.78 2.74
C ALA A 259 -4.97 25.73 3.66
N TYR A 260 -5.95 25.19 4.42
CA TYR A 260 -6.70 25.97 5.41
C TYR A 260 -5.80 26.52 6.52
N MET A 261 -4.97 25.66 7.12
CA MET A 261 -3.99 26.03 8.15
C MET A 261 -3.02 27.10 7.62
N SER A 262 -2.45 26.88 6.43
CA SER A 262 -1.53 27.83 5.80
C SER A 262 -2.15 29.20 5.55
N ARG A 263 -3.43 29.26 5.14
CA ARG A 263 -4.12 30.53 4.85
C ARG A 263 -4.54 31.29 6.11
N THR A 264 -4.88 30.56 7.17
CA THR A 264 -5.43 31.14 8.41
C THR A 264 -4.37 31.36 9.49
N GLY A 265 -3.16 30.82 9.30
CA GLY A 265 -2.12 30.80 10.33
C GLY A 265 -2.43 29.85 11.49
N LYS A 266 -3.51 29.06 11.41
CA LYS A 266 -3.92 28.13 12.47
C LYS A 266 -3.01 26.90 12.52
N THR A 267 -2.65 26.52 13.74
CA THR A 267 -2.08 25.22 14.07
C THR A 267 -3.09 24.09 13.81
N ALA A 268 -2.62 22.84 13.82
CA ALA A 268 -3.47 21.66 13.74
C ALA A 268 -4.48 21.61 14.90
N ARG A 269 -4.11 22.08 16.09
CA ARG A 269 -5.02 22.16 17.25
C ARG A 269 -6.12 23.19 17.04
N GLU A 270 -5.78 24.39 16.58
CA GLU A 270 -6.77 25.44 16.30
C GLU A 270 -7.67 25.07 15.11
N ALA A 271 -7.13 24.37 14.10
CA ALA A 271 -7.92 23.81 13.02
C ALA A 271 -8.88 22.72 13.52
N HIS A 272 -8.46 21.90 14.48
CA HIS A 272 -9.32 20.91 15.15
C HIS A 272 -10.42 21.58 15.99
N GLN A 273 -10.13 22.69 16.67
CA GLN A 273 -11.17 23.50 17.33
C GLN A 273 -12.15 24.13 16.33
N SER A 274 -11.68 24.39 15.10
CA SER A 274 -12.46 24.96 13.99
C SER A 274 -13.00 23.88 13.03
N ILE A 275 -13.21 22.65 13.52
CA ILE A 275 -13.43 21.48 12.66
C ILE A 275 -14.64 21.61 11.73
N ALA A 276 -15.69 22.33 12.12
CA ALA A 276 -16.87 22.55 11.28
C ALA A 276 -16.54 23.34 9.99
N GLU A 277 -15.67 24.36 10.10
CA GLU A 277 -15.18 25.11 8.94
C GLU A 277 -14.34 24.19 8.04
N LEU A 278 -13.43 23.43 8.64
CA LEU A 278 -12.56 22.52 7.90
C LEU A 278 -13.38 21.43 7.18
N GLN A 279 -14.36 20.82 7.84
CA GLN A 279 -15.27 19.84 7.24
C GLN A 279 -16.07 20.43 6.08
N THR A 280 -16.48 21.69 6.16
CA THR A 280 -17.15 22.40 5.06
C THR A 280 -16.24 22.47 3.83
N LEU A 281 -14.97 22.78 4.02
CA LEU A 281 -13.99 22.84 2.94
C LEU A 281 -13.68 21.44 2.37
N VAL A 282 -13.54 20.42 3.23
CA VAL A 282 -13.22 19.06 2.79
C VAL A 282 -14.37 18.44 1.99
N ARG A 283 -15.62 18.67 2.39
CA ARG A 283 -16.82 18.19 1.66
C ARG A 283 -16.87 18.64 0.20
N GLN A 284 -16.22 19.75 -0.14
CA GLN A 284 -16.13 20.22 -1.52
C GLN A 284 -15.19 19.37 -2.40
N LYS A 285 -14.36 18.50 -1.80
CA LYS A 285 -13.31 17.74 -2.48
C LYS A 285 -13.42 16.23 -2.29
N THR A 286 -13.95 15.76 -1.17
CA THR A 286 -14.16 14.32 -0.88
C THR A 286 -15.35 14.13 0.06
N PRO A 287 -16.11 13.02 -0.05
CA PRO A 287 -17.14 12.69 0.94
C PRO A 287 -16.50 12.43 2.31
N ILE A 288 -17.22 12.84 3.36
CA ILE A 288 -16.85 12.61 4.77
C ILE A 288 -18.00 11.99 5.59
N ASP A 289 -19.09 11.63 4.91
CA ASP A 289 -20.28 11.00 5.45
C ASP A 289 -20.67 9.82 4.52
N TRP A 290 -20.97 8.65 5.10
CA TRP A 290 -21.54 7.54 4.36
C TRP A 290 -23.02 7.82 4.08
N THR A 291 -23.46 7.55 2.86
CA THR A 291 -24.87 7.60 2.48
C THR A 291 -25.36 6.20 2.19
N PHE A 292 -26.47 5.80 2.81
CA PHE A 292 -27.08 4.51 2.57
C PHE A 292 -28.46 4.68 1.96
N SER A 293 -28.81 3.85 0.99
CA SER A 293 -30.17 3.79 0.45
C SER A 293 -31.11 3.12 1.45
N GLY A 294 -32.14 3.83 1.90
CA GLY A 294 -33.13 3.39 2.90
C GLY A 294 -33.14 4.31 4.12
N ALA A 295 -34.34 4.67 4.58
CA ALA A 295 -34.59 5.70 5.60
C ALA A 295 -33.63 5.61 6.80
N ASP A 296 -33.12 6.76 7.22
CA ASP A 296 -32.38 6.90 8.47
C ASP A 296 -33.35 6.53 9.62
N PRO A 297 -33.07 5.54 10.48
CA PRO A 297 -33.97 5.20 11.58
C PRO A 297 -34.06 6.29 12.67
N GLY A 298 -33.43 7.46 12.46
CA GLY A 298 -33.25 8.49 13.48
C GLY A 298 -33.21 9.92 12.97
N SER A 299 -33.85 10.22 11.83
CA SER A 299 -34.20 11.59 11.43
C SER A 299 -35.66 11.89 11.78
#